data_AF-A0A813X1B8-F1
#
_entry.id   AF-A0A813X1B8-F1
#
_cell.length_a   1.000
_cell.length_b   1.000
_cell.length_c   1.000
_cell.angle_alpha   90.00
_cell.angle_beta   90.00
_cell.angle_gamma   90.00
#
_symmetry.space_group_name_H-M   'P 1'
#
loop_
_entity.id
_entity.type
_entity.pdbx_description
1 polymer ?
#
loop_
_entity_poly.entity_id
_entity_poly.type
_entity_poly.pdbx_seq_one_letter_code
_entity_poly.pdbx_strand_id
1 'polypeptide(L)'
;MMNGYYANHDNALNEVRSIISQKNVDDLTKLMNNDDDIGKLIGNLYEIQQMEIIRESLKENIKRLALQNLDKEPTLIHEKEKLGGVHDELNKARDEYKTIQQQYEEQIGETNPEMIWVLLQTAASELERSTEKTAEDFFDGEKTEEEVTEFERRFIEDRKRTHELKIKAEKFHELMQMSQATSYLSSNQYIHGGGYHSMNIN
;
A
#
# COMPACT_ATOMS: atom_id res chain seq x y z
N MET A 1 -24.81 -19.91 -32.62
CA MET A 1 -23.84 -20.92 -33.11
C MET A 1 -24.48 -22.20 -33.65
N MET A 2 -25.80 -22.42 -33.56
CA MET A 2 -26.47 -23.63 -34.11
C MET A 2 -26.78 -23.57 -35.62
N ASN A 3 -26.92 -22.37 -36.21
CA ASN A 3 -27.31 -22.20 -37.63
C ASN A 3 -26.23 -22.59 -38.65
N GLY A 4 -24.95 -22.69 -38.25
CA GLY A 4 -23.87 -23.07 -39.16
C GLY A 4 -23.80 -24.57 -39.46
N TYR A 5 -24.22 -25.41 -38.50
CA TYR A 5 -24.17 -26.87 -38.67
C TYR A 5 -25.24 -27.39 -39.64
N TYR A 6 -26.44 -26.81 -39.63
CA TYR A 6 -27.52 -27.20 -40.55
C TYR A 6 -27.24 -26.80 -42.01
N ALA A 7 -26.68 -25.60 -42.23
CA ALA A 7 -26.25 -25.16 -43.55
C ALA A 7 -25.14 -26.04 -44.14
N ASN A 8 -24.20 -26.51 -43.32
CA ASN A 8 -23.13 -27.41 -43.75
C ASN A 8 -23.65 -28.82 -44.06
N HIS A 9 -24.67 -29.31 -43.36
CA HIS A 9 -25.27 -30.61 -43.63
C HIS A 9 -26.01 -30.64 -44.98
N ASP A 10 -26.81 -29.61 -45.26
CA ASP A 10 -27.54 -29.51 -46.53
C ASP A 10 -26.61 -29.37 -47.73
N ASN A 11 -25.50 -28.64 -47.57
CA ASN A 11 -24.48 -28.50 -48.62
C ASN A 11 -23.77 -29.84 -48.90
N ALA A 12 -23.34 -30.55 -47.86
CA ALA A 12 -22.71 -31.86 -48.00
C ALA A 12 -23.66 -32.89 -48.63
N LEU A 13 -24.96 -32.88 -48.24
CA LEU A 13 -25.97 -33.74 -48.86
C LEU A 13 -26.21 -33.41 -50.34
N ASN A 14 -26.19 -32.13 -50.71
CA ASN A 14 -26.33 -31.69 -52.09
C ASN A 14 -25.10 -32.06 -52.94
N GLU A 15 -23.90 -31.97 -52.36
CA GLU A 15 -22.66 -32.43 -53.00
C GLU A 15 -22.70 -33.95 -53.26
N VAL A 16 -23.06 -34.75 -52.24
CA VAL A 16 -23.23 -36.20 -52.37
C VAL A 16 -24.27 -36.54 -53.45
N ARG A 17 -25.44 -35.89 -53.44
CA ARG A 17 -26.48 -36.10 -54.47
C ARG A 17 -25.99 -35.78 -55.87
N SER A 18 -25.23 -34.70 -56.02
CA SER A 18 -24.62 -34.31 -57.29
C SER A 18 -23.63 -35.38 -57.77
N ILE A 19 -22.71 -35.84 -56.91
CA ILE A 19 -21.71 -36.85 -57.25
C ILE A 19 -22.36 -38.20 -57.61
N ILE A 20 -23.39 -38.64 -56.86
CA ILE A 20 -24.12 -39.88 -57.13
C ILE A 20 -24.87 -39.79 -58.47
N SER A 21 -25.51 -38.65 -58.77
CA SER A 21 -26.26 -38.45 -60.02
C SER A 21 -25.40 -38.48 -61.29
N GLN A 22 -24.08 -38.26 -61.15
CA GLN A 22 -23.13 -38.24 -62.27
C GLN A 22 -22.44 -39.59 -62.50
N LYS A 23 -22.71 -40.62 -61.66
CA LYS A 23 -22.12 -41.96 -61.79
C LYS A 23 -22.99 -42.89 -62.65
N ASN A 24 -22.34 -43.80 -63.36
CA ASN A 24 -23.03 -44.84 -64.13
C ASN A 24 -23.49 -46.00 -63.20
N VAL A 25 -24.32 -46.90 -63.73
CA VAL A 25 -24.91 -48.02 -62.97
C VAL A 25 -23.85 -48.99 -62.43
N ASP A 26 -22.76 -49.22 -63.17
CA ASP A 26 -21.68 -50.11 -62.75
C ASP A 26 -20.88 -49.52 -61.57
N ASP A 27 -20.62 -48.22 -61.61
CA ASP A 27 -19.92 -47.48 -60.57
C ASP A 27 -20.78 -47.32 -59.31
N LEU A 28 -22.10 -47.13 -59.46
CA LEU A 28 -23.04 -47.14 -58.35
C LEU A 28 -23.17 -48.53 -57.72
N THR A 29 -23.14 -49.59 -58.53
CA THR A 29 -23.16 -50.98 -58.03
C THR A 29 -21.89 -51.31 -57.26
N LYS A 30 -20.72 -50.86 -57.74
CA LYS A 30 -19.45 -50.99 -57.01
C LYS A 30 -19.47 -50.20 -55.71
N LEU A 31 -19.95 -48.96 -55.75
CA LEU A 31 -20.05 -48.10 -54.56
C LEU A 31 -21.00 -48.70 -53.51
N MET A 32 -22.14 -49.27 -53.93
CA MET A 32 -23.12 -49.90 -53.03
C MET A 32 -22.59 -51.20 -52.41
N ASN A 33 -21.65 -51.88 -53.07
CA ASN A 33 -21.08 -53.14 -52.61
C ASN A 33 -19.76 -52.97 -51.82
N ASN A 34 -19.26 -51.74 -51.64
CA ASN A 34 -18.01 -51.48 -50.94
C ASN A 34 -18.10 -50.27 -50.00
N ASP A 35 -18.27 -50.55 -48.71
CA ASP A 35 -18.36 -49.54 -47.64
C ASP A 35 -17.11 -48.65 -47.55
N ASP A 36 -15.93 -49.15 -47.91
CA ASP A 36 -14.70 -48.34 -47.92
C ASP A 36 -14.75 -47.25 -49.00
N ASP A 37 -15.40 -47.53 -50.14
CA ASP A 37 -15.53 -46.56 -51.22
C ASP A 37 -16.59 -45.50 -50.88
N ILE A 38 -17.62 -45.86 -50.11
CA ILE A 38 -18.56 -44.90 -49.50
C ILE A 38 -17.82 -44.02 -48.48
N GLY A 39 -16.97 -44.61 -47.63
CA GLY A 39 -16.14 -43.88 -46.68
C GLY A 39 -15.19 -42.89 -47.35
N LYS A 40 -14.53 -43.28 -48.45
CA LYS A 40 -13.70 -42.38 -49.27
C LYS A 40 -14.52 -41.27 -49.91
N LEU A 41 -15.71 -41.57 -50.42
CA LEU A 41 -16.60 -40.56 -50.99
C LEU A 41 -16.96 -39.51 -49.94
N ILE A 42 -17.35 -39.93 -48.74
CA ILE A 42 -17.70 -39.03 -47.63
C ILE A 42 -16.48 -38.23 -47.15
N GLY A 43 -15.30 -38.87 -47.05
CA GLY A 43 -14.06 -38.20 -46.66
C GLY A 43 -13.55 -37.19 -47.70
N ASN A 44 -13.99 -37.31 -48.95
CA ASN A 44 -13.65 -36.39 -50.04
C ASN A 44 -14.62 -35.22 -50.20
N LEU A 45 -15.71 -35.19 -49.41
CA LEU A 45 -16.63 -34.06 -49.43
C LEU A 45 -15.93 -32.81 -48.92
N TYR A 46 -16.22 -31.69 -49.58
CA TYR A 46 -15.57 -30.43 -49.29
C TYR A 46 -15.79 -30.03 -47.83
N GLU A 47 -17.02 -30.15 -47.31
CA GLU A 47 -17.31 -29.77 -45.92
C GLU A 47 -16.54 -30.64 -44.91
N ILE A 48 -16.37 -31.94 -45.17
CA ILE A 48 -15.65 -32.86 -44.26
C ILE A 48 -14.15 -32.53 -44.26
N GLN A 49 -13.57 -32.26 -45.43
CA GLN A 49 -12.18 -31.83 -45.53
C GLN A 49 -11.94 -30.47 -44.85
N GLN A 50 -12.86 -29.52 -45.02
CA GLN A 50 -12.76 -28.21 -44.38
C GLN A 50 -12.90 -28.30 -42.86
N MET A 51 -13.80 -29.16 -42.35
CA MET A 51 -13.90 -29.42 -40.92
C MET A 51 -12.61 -30.05 -40.37
N GLU A 52 -11.99 -30.96 -41.13
CA GLU A 52 -10.73 -31.60 -40.73
C GLU A 52 -9.57 -30.60 -40.68
N ILE A 53 -9.48 -29.70 -41.66
CA ILE A 53 -8.49 -28.60 -41.68
C ILE A 53 -8.68 -27.66 -40.50
N ILE A 54 -9.92 -27.24 -40.22
CA ILE A 54 -10.23 -26.38 -39.06
C ILE A 54 -9.87 -27.08 -37.76
N ARG A 55 -10.22 -28.36 -37.63
CA ARG A 55 -9.91 -29.17 -36.45
C ARG A 55 -8.41 -29.27 -36.22
N GLU A 56 -7.62 -29.52 -37.27
CA GLU A 56 -6.17 -29.59 -37.14
C GLU A 56 -5.54 -28.24 -36.82
N SER A 57 -6.01 -27.17 -37.46
CA SER A 57 -5.61 -25.79 -37.12
C SER A 57 -5.91 -25.45 -35.66
N LEU A 58 -7.08 -25.83 -35.14
CA LEU A 58 -7.44 -25.62 -33.74
C LEU A 58 -6.53 -26.42 -32.80
N LYS A 59 -6.19 -27.67 -33.13
CA LYS A 59 -5.24 -28.47 -32.35
C LYS A 59 -3.87 -27.83 -32.31
N GLU A 60 -3.35 -27.36 -33.43
CA GLU A 60 -2.08 -26.65 -33.49
C GLU A 60 -2.11 -25.37 -32.65
N ASN A 61 -3.21 -24.61 -32.74
CA ASN A 61 -3.40 -23.40 -31.94
C ASN A 61 -3.44 -23.70 -30.44
N ILE A 62 -4.19 -24.72 -30.01
CA ILE A 62 -4.25 -25.16 -28.61
C ILE A 62 -2.86 -25.58 -28.14
N LYS A 63 -2.14 -26.38 -28.93
CA LYS A 63 -0.80 -26.84 -28.60
C LYS A 63 0.17 -25.66 -28.44
N ARG A 64 0.13 -24.69 -29.36
CA ARG A 64 0.94 -23.46 -29.28
C ARG A 64 0.63 -22.68 -28.00
N LEU A 65 -0.64 -22.47 -27.69
CA LEU A 65 -1.05 -21.75 -26.47
C LEU A 65 -0.64 -22.48 -25.20
N ALA A 66 -0.78 -23.81 -25.17
CA ALA A 66 -0.33 -24.62 -24.04
C ALA A 66 1.19 -24.51 -23.82
N LEU A 67 1.98 -24.55 -24.90
CA LEU A 67 3.43 -24.36 -24.83
C LEU A 67 3.80 -22.95 -24.36
N GLN A 68 3.12 -21.91 -24.86
CA GLN A 68 3.34 -20.54 -24.40
C GLN A 68 2.97 -20.34 -22.92
N ASN A 69 1.91 -21.00 -22.44
CA ASN A 69 1.54 -20.96 -21.03
C ASN A 69 2.59 -21.64 -20.16
N LEU A 70 3.10 -22.80 -20.60
CA LEU A 70 4.16 -23.53 -19.90
C LEU A 70 5.47 -22.73 -19.84
N ASP A 71 5.80 -22.00 -20.89
CA ASP A 71 6.99 -21.12 -20.95
C ASP A 71 6.88 -19.90 -20.03
N LYS A 72 5.66 -19.39 -19.82
CA LYS A 72 5.41 -18.23 -18.94
C LYS A 72 5.34 -18.58 -17.46
N GLU A 73 4.97 -19.82 -17.13
CA GLU A 73 4.86 -20.31 -15.77
C GLU A 73 6.11 -20.05 -14.90
N PRO A 74 7.35 -20.40 -15.33
CA PRO A 74 8.54 -20.16 -14.51
C PRO A 74 8.78 -18.68 -14.22
N THR A 75 8.58 -17.81 -15.21
CA THR A 75 8.73 -16.36 -15.03
C THR A 75 7.71 -15.80 -14.05
N LEU A 76 6.46 -16.26 -14.13
CA LEU A 76 5.40 -15.85 -13.21
C LEU A 76 5.68 -16.31 -11.78
N ILE A 77 6.18 -17.54 -11.60
CA ILE A 77 6.58 -18.06 -10.29
C ILE A 77 7.72 -17.21 -9.71
N HIS A 78 8.75 -16.95 -10.51
CA HIS A 78 9.90 -16.15 -10.08
C HIS A 78 9.52 -14.74 -9.65
N GLU A 79 8.72 -14.02 -10.45
CA GLU A 79 8.26 -12.68 -10.11
C GLU A 79 7.34 -12.68 -8.88
N LYS A 80 6.51 -13.71 -8.71
CA LYS A 80 5.68 -13.87 -7.51
C LYS A 80 6.52 -14.07 -6.25
N GLU A 81 7.57 -14.89 -6.31
CA GLU A 81 8.51 -15.10 -5.19
C GLU A 81 9.26 -13.82 -4.85
N LYS A 82 9.75 -13.11 -5.87
CA LYS A 82 10.43 -11.81 -5.69
C LYS A 82 9.49 -10.78 -5.05
N LEU A 83 8.26 -10.69 -5.52
CA LEU A 83 7.24 -9.81 -4.94
C LEU A 83 6.95 -10.17 -3.48
N GLY A 84 6.84 -11.47 -3.17
CA GLY A 84 6.70 -11.96 -1.80
C GLY A 84 7.87 -11.53 -0.91
N GLY A 85 9.10 -11.69 -1.38
CA GLY A 85 10.29 -11.26 -0.65
C GLY A 85 10.31 -9.75 -0.37
N VAL A 86 10.05 -8.93 -1.39
CA VAL A 86 9.99 -7.46 -1.23
C VAL A 86 8.86 -7.05 -0.28
N HIS A 87 7.71 -7.72 -0.36
CA HIS A 87 6.59 -7.46 0.54
C HIS A 87 6.94 -7.80 2.00
N ASP A 88 7.65 -8.89 2.23
CA ASP A 88 8.09 -9.28 3.57
C ASP A 88 9.15 -8.32 4.13
N GLU A 89 10.09 -7.87 3.31
CA GLU A 89 11.06 -6.83 3.66
C GLU A 89 10.36 -5.51 4.02
N LEU A 90 9.37 -5.09 3.23
CA LEU A 90 8.58 -3.90 3.50
C LEU A 90 7.82 -4.01 4.82
N ASN A 91 7.22 -5.17 5.12
CA ASN A 91 6.52 -5.37 6.39
C ASN A 91 7.48 -5.31 7.58
N LYS A 92 8.66 -5.92 7.47
CA LYS A 92 9.70 -5.82 8.51
C LYS A 92 10.11 -4.37 8.75
N ALA A 93 10.44 -3.63 7.68
CA ALA A 93 10.82 -2.22 7.77
C ALA A 93 9.69 -1.36 8.37
N ARG A 94 8.43 -1.64 8.03
CA ARG A 94 7.27 -0.95 8.62
C ARG A 94 7.14 -1.24 10.12
N ASP A 95 7.33 -2.47 10.53
CA ASP A 95 7.17 -2.87 11.93
C ASP A 95 8.35 -2.33 12.78
N GLU A 96 9.56 -2.30 12.22
CA GLU A 96 10.71 -1.59 12.79
C GLU A 96 10.44 -0.08 12.94
N TYR A 97 9.94 0.56 11.88
CA TYR A 97 9.57 1.97 11.93
C TYR A 97 8.53 2.26 13.02
N LYS A 98 7.47 1.44 13.13
CA LYS A 98 6.46 1.59 14.18
C LYS A 98 7.05 1.46 15.57
N THR A 99 7.98 0.52 15.75
CA THR A 99 8.66 0.31 17.04
C THR A 99 9.49 1.55 17.41
N ILE A 100 10.26 2.07 16.45
CA ILE A 100 11.06 3.29 16.65
C ILE A 100 10.17 4.50 16.91
N GLN A 101 9.07 4.63 16.16
CA GLN A 101 8.09 5.70 16.36
C GLN A 101 7.49 5.65 17.76
N GLN A 102 7.09 4.47 18.24
CA GLN A 102 6.56 4.31 19.59
C GLN A 102 7.60 4.70 20.65
N GLN A 103 8.85 4.25 20.52
CA GLN A 103 9.93 4.64 21.44
C GLN A 103 10.16 6.16 21.43
N TYR A 104 10.10 6.78 20.25
CA TYR A 104 10.24 8.23 20.10
C TYR A 104 9.05 8.98 20.73
N GLU A 105 7.82 8.50 20.56
CA GLU A 105 6.62 9.06 21.18
C GLU A 105 6.65 8.91 22.70
N GLU A 106 7.14 7.79 23.24
CA GLU A 106 7.33 7.59 24.68
C GLU A 106 8.37 8.58 25.24
N GLN A 107 9.51 8.73 24.56
CA GLN A 107 10.53 9.70 24.95
C GLN A 107 10.04 11.15 24.88
N ILE A 108 9.33 11.52 23.82
CA ILE A 108 8.71 12.86 23.68
C ILE A 108 7.59 13.06 24.68
N GLY A 109 6.79 12.03 24.98
CA GLY A 109 5.71 12.13 25.97
C GLY A 109 6.20 12.61 27.32
N GLU A 110 7.39 12.16 27.73
CA GLU A 110 8.06 12.62 28.96
C GLU A 110 8.77 13.98 28.82
N THR A 111 9.09 14.41 27.59
CA THR A 111 9.88 15.62 27.31
C THR A 111 9.20 16.65 26.41
N ASN A 112 7.86 16.61 26.31
CA ASN A 112 7.13 17.58 25.51
C ASN A 112 7.41 18.98 26.06
N PRO A 113 8.01 19.90 25.28
CA PRO A 113 8.35 21.23 25.75
C PRO A 113 7.15 21.95 26.37
N GLU A 114 5.96 21.84 25.79
CA GLU A 114 4.76 22.47 26.34
C GLU A 114 4.40 21.93 27.73
N MET A 115 4.56 20.62 27.93
CA MET A 115 4.35 19.99 29.24
C MET A 115 5.38 20.46 30.26
N ILE A 116 6.66 20.56 29.88
CA ILE A 116 7.73 21.08 30.74
C ILE A 116 7.44 22.54 31.14
N TRP A 117 6.97 23.35 30.20
CA TRP A 117 6.57 24.75 30.47
C TRP A 117 5.42 24.82 31.48
N VAL A 118 4.35 24.04 31.28
CA VAL A 118 3.21 23.95 32.21
C VAL A 118 3.66 23.49 33.60
N LEU A 119 4.56 22.52 33.69
CA LEU A 119 5.10 22.03 34.96
C LEU A 119 5.90 23.11 35.69
N LEU A 120 6.73 23.88 34.98
CA LEU A 120 7.47 25.01 35.56
C LEU A 120 6.51 26.09 36.09
N GLN A 121 5.46 26.40 35.32
CA GLN A 121 4.44 27.38 35.72
C GLN A 121 3.66 26.91 36.96
N THR A 122 3.29 25.62 37.00
CA THR A 122 2.58 25.01 38.13
C THR A 122 3.45 25.05 39.39
N ALA A 123 4.71 24.62 39.29
CA ALA A 123 5.65 24.66 40.42
C ALA A 123 5.89 26.09 40.92
N ALA A 124 5.96 27.08 40.02
CA ALA A 124 6.06 28.49 40.38
C ALA A 124 4.81 28.95 41.15
N SER A 125 3.61 28.63 40.67
CA SER A 125 2.35 29.00 41.32
C SER A 125 2.14 28.31 42.68
N GLU A 126 2.55 27.05 42.82
CA GLU A 126 2.53 26.33 44.10
C GLU A 126 3.46 26.96 45.12
N LEU A 127 4.68 27.32 44.71
CA LEU A 127 5.63 27.98 45.59
C LEU A 127 5.19 29.40 45.94
N GLU A 128 4.63 30.15 44.99
CA GLU A 128 4.03 31.47 45.22
C GLU A 128 2.93 31.38 46.28
N ARG A 129 2.03 30.40 46.17
CA ARG A 129 1.00 30.12 47.18
C ARG A 129 1.59 29.75 48.54
N SER A 130 2.65 28.94 48.57
CA SER A 130 3.36 28.57 49.80
C SER A 130 4.01 29.80 50.47
N THR A 131 4.61 30.69 49.68
CA THR A 131 5.21 31.93 50.21
C THR A 131 4.15 32.89 50.73
N GLU A 132 2.98 32.97 50.10
CA GLU A 132 1.86 33.77 50.59
C GLU A 132 1.36 33.25 51.92
N LYS A 133 1.16 31.93 52.03
CA LYS A 133 0.80 31.30 53.30
C LYS A 133 1.85 31.54 54.38
N THR A 134 3.13 31.44 54.04
CA THR A 134 4.23 31.70 55.00
C THR A 134 4.21 33.15 55.49
N ALA A 135 3.84 34.11 54.63
CA ALA A 135 3.66 35.50 55.01
C ALA A 135 2.41 35.71 55.89
N GLU A 136 1.27 35.11 55.52
CA GLU A 136 0.04 35.14 56.33
C GLU A 136 0.30 34.58 57.75
N ASP A 137 0.93 33.40 57.84
CA ASP A 137 1.29 32.74 59.10
C ASP A 137 2.26 33.61 59.95
N PHE A 138 3.12 34.41 59.29
CA PHE A 138 4.02 35.35 59.97
C PHE A 138 3.28 36.55 60.58
N PHE A 139 2.21 37.04 59.93
CA PHE A 139 1.41 38.16 60.45
C PHE A 139 0.37 37.74 61.50
N ASP A 140 0.13 36.44 61.68
CA ASP A 140 -0.80 35.94 62.68
C ASP A 140 -0.15 35.82 64.08
N GLY A 141 -0.52 36.73 64.98
CA GLY A 141 -0.06 36.74 66.38
C GLY A 141 1.31 37.39 66.62
N GLU A 142 1.73 37.42 67.89
CA GLU A 142 3.06 37.92 68.28
C GLU A 142 4.14 36.89 67.94
N LYS A 143 5.28 37.35 67.41
CA LYS A 143 6.42 36.51 67.02
C LYS A 143 7.62 36.76 67.91
N THR A 144 8.36 35.69 68.20
CA THR A 144 9.66 35.76 68.84
C THR A 144 10.75 36.18 67.85
N GLU A 145 11.88 36.68 68.35
CA GLU A 145 13.02 37.11 67.51
C GLU A 145 13.61 35.94 66.68
N GLU A 146 13.56 34.72 67.21
CA GLU A 146 13.96 33.50 66.51
C GLU A 146 13.02 33.17 65.34
N GLU A 147 11.70 33.29 65.53
CA GLU A 147 10.71 33.08 64.47
C GLU A 147 10.79 34.12 63.36
N VAL A 148 11.13 35.37 63.70
CA VAL A 148 11.37 36.44 62.72
C VAL A 148 12.59 36.10 61.84
N THR A 149 13.68 35.64 62.45
CA THR A 149 14.91 35.31 61.72
C THR A 149 14.71 34.10 60.79
N GLU A 150 13.99 33.07 61.26
CA GLU A 150 13.70 31.90 60.43
C GLU A 150 12.70 32.21 59.30
N PHE A 151 11.71 33.07 59.56
CA PHE A 151 10.82 33.59 58.52
C PHE A 151 11.60 34.32 57.44
N GLU A 152 12.46 35.27 57.80
CA GLU A 152 13.25 36.05 56.85
C GLU A 152 14.08 35.13 55.94
N ARG A 153 14.78 34.16 56.55
CA ARG A 153 15.59 33.19 55.82
C ARG A 153 14.76 32.38 54.81
N ARG A 154 13.67 31.76 55.25
CA ARG A 154 12.82 30.90 54.40
C ARG A 154 12.07 31.69 53.33
N PHE A 155 11.51 32.84 53.70
CA PHE A 155 10.73 33.66 52.80
C PHE A 155 11.59 34.21 51.65
N ILE A 156 12.81 34.67 51.93
CA ILE A 156 13.74 35.12 50.89
C ILE A 156 14.14 33.96 49.97
N GLU A 157 14.46 32.79 50.54
CA GLU A 157 14.85 31.60 49.78
C GLU A 157 13.73 31.14 48.83
N ASP A 158 12.50 31.03 49.34
CA ASP A 158 11.34 30.57 48.58
C ASP A 158 10.87 31.61 47.54
N ARG A 159 10.92 32.92 47.87
CA ARG A 159 10.63 33.98 46.89
C ARG A 159 11.67 34.01 45.77
N LYS A 160 12.96 33.87 46.09
CA LYS A 160 14.02 33.76 45.09
C LYS A 160 13.74 32.59 44.14
N ARG A 161 13.45 31.41 44.68
CA ARG A 161 13.14 30.21 43.89
C ARG A 161 11.88 30.39 43.04
N THR A 162 10.86 31.08 43.56
CA THR A 162 9.63 31.41 42.80
C THR A 162 9.96 32.27 41.59
N HIS A 163 10.72 33.35 41.78
CA HIS A 163 11.13 34.22 40.67
C HIS A 163 12.03 33.49 39.66
N GLU A 164 12.94 32.64 40.11
CA GLU A 164 13.77 31.81 39.22
C GLU A 164 12.90 30.89 38.34
N LEU A 165 11.87 30.25 38.90
CA LEU A 165 10.97 29.38 38.14
C LEU A 165 10.13 30.17 37.13
N LYS A 166 9.61 31.35 37.50
CA LYS A 166 8.85 32.23 36.59
C LYS A 166 9.72 32.69 35.42
N ILE A 167 10.94 33.15 35.70
CA ILE A 167 11.90 33.55 34.66
C ILE A 167 12.25 32.36 33.75
N LYS A 168 12.48 31.17 34.33
CA LYS A 168 12.74 29.95 33.55
C LYS A 168 11.55 29.60 32.66
N ALA A 169 10.32 29.68 33.15
CA ALA A 169 9.11 29.42 32.36
C ALA A 169 8.96 30.44 31.21
N GLU A 170 9.14 31.73 31.49
CA GLU A 170 9.08 32.81 30.48
C GLU A 170 10.14 32.60 29.39
N LYS A 171 11.40 32.39 29.78
CA LYS A 171 12.50 32.20 28.83
C LYS A 171 12.36 30.91 28.02
N PHE A 172 11.87 29.84 28.65
CA PHE A 172 11.59 28.60 27.95
C PHE A 172 10.48 28.78 26.90
N HIS A 173 9.43 29.53 27.24
CA HIS A 173 8.34 29.85 26.31
C HIS A 173 8.81 30.75 25.15
N GLU A 174 9.64 31.76 25.41
CA GLU A 174 10.25 32.59 24.36
C GLU A 174 11.05 31.72 23.37
N LEU A 175 11.88 30.80 23.87
CA LEU A 175 12.67 29.89 23.03
C LEU A 175 11.77 28.99 22.17
N MET A 176 10.66 28.48 22.73
CA MET A 176 9.68 27.68 21.97
C MET A 176 9.00 28.46 20.85
N GLN A 177 8.65 29.74 21.07
CA GLN A 177 8.07 30.58 20.04
C GLN A 177 9.08 30.88 18.91
N MET A 178 10.34 31.13 19.28
CA MET A 178 11.41 31.38 18.31
C MET A 178 11.73 30.14 17.45
N SER A 179 11.75 28.94 18.04
CA SER A 179 11.99 27.69 17.31
C SER A 179 10.85 27.37 16.32
N GLN A 180 9.60 27.66 16.70
CA GLN A 180 8.46 27.51 15.79
C GLN A 180 8.57 28.49 14.63
N ALA A 181 8.85 29.77 14.89
CA ALA A 181 9.00 30.78 13.84
C ALA A 181 10.12 30.45 12.83
N THR A 182 11.22 29.85 13.27
CA THR A 182 12.32 29.42 12.39
C THR A 182 11.97 28.16 11.57
N SER A 183 11.23 27.21 12.14
CA SER A 183 10.73 26.02 11.42
C SER A 183 9.81 26.36 10.24
N TYR A 184 8.91 27.35 10.40
CA TYR A 184 8.03 27.82 9.32
C TYR A 184 8.81 28.46 8.15
N LEU A 185 9.96 29.08 8.42
CA LEU A 185 10.81 29.71 7.39
C LEU A 185 11.60 28.67 6.57
N SER A 186 12.09 27.59 7.20
CA SER A 186 12.79 26.51 6.49
C SER A 186 11.85 25.63 5.65
N SER A 187 10.61 25.41 6.11
CA SER A 187 9.62 24.58 5.39
C SER A 187 9.23 25.17 4.03
N ASN A 188 9.27 26.49 3.88
CA ASN A 188 8.95 27.19 2.63
C ASN A 188 10.08 27.16 1.58
N GLN A 189 11.29 26.68 1.90
CA GLN A 189 12.38 26.59 0.93
C GLN A 189 12.40 25.28 0.11
N TYR A 190 11.65 24.25 0.52
CA TYR A 190 11.66 22.93 -0.13
C TYR A 190 10.58 22.71 -1.21
N ILE A 191 9.71 23.69 -1.48
CA ILE A 191 8.61 23.53 -2.46
C ILE A 191 9.04 23.75 -3.93
N HIS A 192 10.30 24.11 -4.23
CA HIS A 192 10.71 24.49 -5.60
C HIS A 192 11.60 23.51 -6.39
N GLY A 193 11.70 22.23 -6.01
CA GLY A 193 12.68 21.28 -6.59
C GLY A 193 12.16 20.02 -7.29
N GLY A 194 10.87 19.91 -7.63
CA GLY A 194 10.27 18.64 -8.10
C GLY A 194 9.59 18.69 -9.47
N GLY A 195 10.30 19.09 -10.53
CA GLY A 195 9.81 19.07 -11.91
C GLY A 195 10.34 17.87 -12.70
N TYR A 196 9.45 16.91 -12.96
CA TYR A 196 9.67 15.65 -13.69
C TYR A 196 10.49 15.78 -14.97
N HIS A 197 11.61 15.03 -15.06
CA HIS A 197 12.29 14.76 -16.32
C HIS A 197 11.76 13.45 -16.90
N SER A 198 10.87 13.55 -17.90
CA SER A 198 10.39 12.40 -18.66
C SER A 198 11.54 11.85 -19.52
N MET A 199 12.08 10.69 -19.16
CA MET A 199 12.88 9.91 -20.11
C MET A 199 11.94 9.26 -21.12
N ASN A 200 11.96 9.77 -22.35
CA ASN A 200 11.54 9.01 -23.52
C ASN A 200 12.55 7.87 -23.72
N ILE A 201 12.07 6.63 -23.72
CA ILE A 201 12.82 5.48 -24.21
C ILE A 201 12.18 5.11 -25.55
N ASN A 202 13.03 5.02 -26.57
CA ASN A 202 12.74 4.63 -27.96
C ASN A 202 11.97 3.31 -28.08
#